data_AF-A0A0B8X2V1-F1
#
_entry.id   AF-A0A0B8X2V1-F1
#
_cell.length_a   1.000
_cell.length_b   1.000
_cell.length_c   1.000
_cell.angle_alpha   90.00
_cell.angle_beta   90.00
_cell.angle_gamma   90.00
#
_symmetry.space_group_name_H-M   'P 1'
#
loop_
_entity.id
_entity.type
_entity.pdbx_description
1 polymer ?
#
loop_
_entity_poly.entity_id
_entity_poly.type
_entity_poly.pdbx_seq_one_letter_code
_entity_poly.pdbx_strand_id
1 'polypeptide(L)'
;MSMITFSENHESTLVAFESGEALASLRDPRGEALKWVYSLGAIPTSHVVVVGLGSGFHIAALADLDPTLKITVVESRESLIPVFRSQFPELQDRIEIAVVQNVQDIYKADFFQEILSSRSYVLSFNECWGQNTQFFSEVFAALTGRSVESVKYHFEEFNINIKALYLEQNKLLSLKDLVPVVEASVMPENKKQIFRLLGELVK
;
A
#
# COMPACT_ATOMS: atom_id res chain seq x y z
N MET A 1 12.30 -12.63 -12.93
CA MET A 1 12.61 -12.15 -11.57
C MET A 1 13.96 -11.47 -11.62
N SER A 2 14.01 -10.18 -11.34
CA SER A 2 15.23 -9.41 -11.10
C SER A 2 15.99 -10.03 -9.92
N MET A 3 17.31 -10.16 -10.04
CA MET A 3 18.15 -10.63 -8.93
C MET A 3 18.28 -9.51 -7.90
N ILE A 4 17.93 -9.81 -6.64
CA ILE A 4 18.20 -8.92 -5.51
C ILE A 4 19.58 -9.22 -4.95
N THR A 5 20.41 -8.20 -4.80
CA THR A 5 21.71 -8.29 -4.12
C THR A 5 21.72 -7.39 -2.89
N PHE A 6 22.67 -7.62 -1.99
CA PHE A 6 22.79 -6.86 -0.75
C PHE A 6 24.21 -6.33 -0.62
N SER A 7 24.36 -5.09 -0.21
CA SER A 7 25.65 -4.50 0.13
C SER A 7 25.57 -3.88 1.51
N GLU A 8 26.61 -4.08 2.30
CA GLU A 8 26.81 -3.39 3.55
C GLU A 8 27.22 -1.93 3.27
N ASN A 9 26.58 -0.98 3.94
CA ASN A 9 26.97 0.43 3.89
C ASN A 9 28.05 0.74 4.95
N HIS A 10 28.49 2.00 5.01
CA HIS A 10 29.52 2.44 5.97
C HIS A 10 29.11 2.28 7.45
N GLU A 11 27.82 2.10 7.75
CA GLU A 11 27.29 1.89 9.10
C GLU A 11 27.05 0.42 9.44
N SER A 12 27.59 -0.51 8.65
CA SER A 12 27.37 -1.95 8.82
C SER A 12 25.92 -2.40 8.70
N THR A 13 25.12 -1.68 7.91
CA THR A 13 23.75 -2.07 7.60
C THR A 13 23.62 -2.54 6.16
N LEU A 14 22.78 -3.54 5.92
CA LEU A 14 22.55 -4.13 4.61
C LEU A 14 21.49 -3.32 3.85
N VAL A 15 21.89 -2.83 2.69
CA VAL A 15 20.99 -2.20 1.71
C VAL A 15 20.77 -3.17 0.55
N ALA A 16 19.50 -3.41 0.24
CA ALA A 16 19.08 -4.22 -0.90
C ALA A 16 19.21 -3.43 -2.20
N PHE A 17 19.61 -4.12 -3.26
CA PHE A 17 19.69 -3.60 -4.61
C PHE A 17 18.88 -4.47 -5.56
N GLU A 18 18.21 -3.83 -6.51
CA GLU A 18 17.48 -4.47 -7.58
C GLU A 18 17.98 -3.91 -8.91
N SER A 19 18.60 -4.75 -9.75
CA SER A 19 19.11 -4.32 -11.06
C SER A 19 20.06 -3.11 -11.00
N GLY A 20 20.81 -2.95 -9.90
CA GLY A 20 21.73 -1.84 -9.68
C GLY A 20 21.11 -0.61 -8.99
N GLU A 21 19.79 -0.58 -8.78
CA GLU A 21 19.12 0.47 -8.01
C GLU A 21 19.00 0.07 -6.54
N ALA A 22 19.36 0.99 -5.64
CA ALA A 22 19.21 0.77 -4.21
C ALA A 22 17.75 0.92 -3.78
N LEU A 23 17.26 0.03 -2.91
CA LEU A 23 15.90 0.04 -2.36
C LEU A 23 15.81 0.81 -1.02
N ALA A 24 16.81 1.65 -0.76
CA ALA A 24 16.90 2.62 0.34
C ALA A 24 18.07 3.56 0.06
N SER A 25 18.12 4.71 0.74
CA SER A 25 19.28 5.61 0.71
C SER A 25 20.58 4.90 1.09
N LEU A 26 21.59 5.02 0.23
CA LEU A 26 22.93 4.46 0.48
C LEU A 26 23.72 5.22 1.56
N ARG A 27 23.41 6.52 1.71
CA ARG A 27 24.13 7.41 2.63
C ARG A 27 23.55 7.36 4.03
N ASP A 28 22.22 7.38 4.12
CA ASP A 28 21.49 7.52 5.39
C ASP A 28 20.10 6.89 5.26
N PRO A 29 20.01 5.55 5.27
CA PRO A 29 18.73 4.84 5.11
C PRO A 29 17.80 5.06 6.32
N ARG A 30 18.36 5.21 7.52
CA ARG A 30 17.59 5.49 8.75
C ARG A 30 17.00 6.89 8.73
N GLY A 31 17.78 7.90 8.35
CA GLY A 31 17.29 9.27 8.27
C GLY A 31 16.26 9.49 7.17
N GLU A 32 16.37 8.79 6.04
CA GLU A 32 15.34 8.74 4.99
C GLU A 32 14.02 8.15 5.54
N ALA A 33 14.11 6.98 6.18
CA ALA A 33 12.98 6.32 6.81
C ALA A 33 12.29 7.20 7.87
N LEU A 34 13.06 7.83 8.76
CA LEU A 34 12.52 8.72 9.79
C LEU A 34 11.80 9.93 9.18
N LYS A 35 12.40 10.58 8.17
CA LYS A 35 11.77 11.70 7.48
C LYS A 35 10.43 11.31 6.85
N TRP A 36 10.37 10.13 6.24
CA TRP A 36 9.12 9.59 5.70
C TRP A 36 8.09 9.41 6.81
N VAL A 37 8.41 8.71 7.91
CA VAL A 37 7.49 8.49 9.03
C VAL A 37 6.97 9.81 9.61
N TYR A 38 7.84 10.79 9.85
CA TYR A 38 7.43 12.10 10.33
C TYR A 38 6.53 12.86 9.35
N SER A 39 6.70 12.66 8.04
CA SER A 39 5.85 13.30 7.03
C SER A 39 4.40 12.78 7.01
N LEU A 40 4.15 11.59 7.56
CA LEU A 40 2.81 10.99 7.61
C LEU A 40 1.87 11.70 8.60
N GLY A 41 2.42 12.43 9.58
CA GLY A 41 1.64 13.04 10.65
C GLY A 41 1.03 12.00 11.60
N ALA A 42 -0.19 12.28 12.09
CA ALA A 42 -0.87 11.38 13.02
C ALA A 42 -1.47 10.18 12.28
N ILE A 43 -1.13 8.97 12.73
CA ILE A 43 -1.68 7.72 12.19
C ILE A 43 -3.09 7.51 12.79
N PRO A 44 -4.16 7.48 11.97
CA PRO A 44 -5.53 7.54 12.48
C PRO A 44 -6.11 6.18 12.92
N THR A 45 -5.30 5.13 13.01
CA THR A 45 -5.73 3.74 13.23
C THR A 45 -4.62 2.92 13.87
N SER A 46 -5.00 1.82 14.54
CA SER A 46 -4.09 0.87 15.16
C SER A 46 -3.55 -0.19 14.19
N HIS A 47 -4.00 -0.21 12.93
CA HIS A 47 -3.49 -1.10 11.89
C HIS A 47 -3.05 -0.31 10.66
N VAL A 48 -1.77 -0.45 10.30
CA VAL A 48 -1.18 0.12 9.10
C VAL A 48 -0.74 -0.97 8.14
N VAL A 49 -0.98 -0.73 6.85
CA VAL A 49 -0.49 -1.58 5.77
C VAL A 49 0.51 -0.80 4.95
N VAL A 50 1.73 -1.31 4.82
CA VAL A 50 2.78 -0.68 4.02
C VAL A 50 2.99 -1.45 2.73
N VAL A 51 2.94 -0.76 1.59
CA VAL A 51 3.21 -1.36 0.28
C VAL A 51 4.70 -1.24 -0.04
N GLY A 52 5.39 -2.38 -0.08
CA GLY A 52 6.82 -2.52 -0.30
C GLY A 52 7.63 -2.64 0.99
N LEU A 53 8.54 -3.62 1.04
CA LEU A 53 9.47 -3.87 2.14
C LEU A 53 10.84 -3.23 1.90
N GLY A 54 11.37 -3.30 0.67
CA GLY A 54 12.75 -2.89 0.35
C GLY A 54 13.79 -3.37 1.35
N SER A 55 14.61 -2.45 1.86
CA SER A 55 15.59 -2.76 2.92
C SER A 55 15.02 -2.72 4.35
N GLY A 56 13.74 -2.38 4.51
CA GLY A 56 13.00 -2.47 5.77
C GLY A 56 13.22 -1.36 6.81
N PHE A 57 14.07 -0.36 6.53
CA PHE A 57 14.33 0.74 7.46
C PHE A 57 13.08 1.57 7.78
N HIS A 58 12.21 1.80 6.79
CA HIS A 58 10.94 2.51 6.97
C HIS A 58 9.95 1.74 7.83
N ILE A 59 9.98 0.40 7.75
CA ILE A 59 9.17 -0.47 8.61
C ILE A 59 9.66 -0.41 10.06
N ALA A 60 10.99 -0.45 10.27
CA ALA A 60 11.57 -0.31 11.59
C ALA A 60 11.26 1.07 12.20
N ALA A 61 11.46 2.15 11.45
CA ALA A 61 11.14 3.50 11.90
C ALA A 61 9.65 3.67 12.25
N LEU A 62 8.76 3.02 11.49
CA LEU A 62 7.32 3.03 11.78
C LEU A 62 6.98 2.24 13.05
N ALA A 63 7.62 1.09 13.26
CA ALA A 63 7.43 0.24 14.44
C ALA A 63 7.96 0.88 15.73
N ASP A 64 8.96 1.76 15.62
CA ASP A 64 9.52 2.54 16.72
C ASP A 64 8.63 3.74 17.10
N LEU A 65 7.86 4.28 16.15
CA LEU A 65 6.96 5.42 16.40
C LEU A 65 5.85 5.06 17.40
N ASP A 66 5.24 3.89 17.23
CA ASP A 66 4.19 3.39 18.11
C ASP A 66 4.34 1.87 18.33
N PRO A 67 4.77 1.44 19.54
CA PRO A 67 4.92 0.03 19.87
C PRO A 67 3.63 -0.81 19.75
N THR A 68 2.46 -0.17 19.81
CA THR A 68 1.15 -0.83 19.79
C THR A 68 0.56 -0.99 18.39
N LEU A 69 1.18 -0.36 17.40
CA LEU A 69 0.73 -0.38 16.01
C LEU A 69 0.88 -1.78 15.41
N LYS A 70 -0.21 -2.37 14.91
CA LYS A 70 -0.15 -3.53 14.03
C LYS A 70 0.35 -3.07 12.66
N ILE A 71 1.44 -3.66 12.17
CA ILE A 71 2.00 -3.34 10.86
C ILE A 71 1.99 -4.59 10.00
N THR A 72 1.36 -4.48 8.83
CA THR A 72 1.43 -5.50 7.79
C THR A 72 2.13 -4.94 6.56
N VAL A 73 3.08 -5.68 6.00
CA VAL A 73 3.83 -5.27 4.82
C VAL A 73 3.41 -6.13 3.64
N VAL A 74 3.08 -5.50 2.52
CA VAL A 74 2.81 -6.19 1.26
C VAL A 74 4.06 -6.15 0.40
N GLU A 75 4.61 -7.31 0.07
CA GLU A 75 5.86 -7.43 -0.69
C GLU A 75 5.75 -8.57 -1.72
N SER A 76 6.43 -8.46 -2.86
CA SER A 76 6.48 -9.53 -3.88
C SER A 76 7.82 -10.26 -3.90
N ARG A 77 8.88 -9.62 -3.43
CA ARG A 77 10.27 -10.11 -3.42
C ARG A 77 10.57 -10.84 -2.12
N GLU A 78 10.23 -12.13 -2.08
CA GLU A 78 10.46 -13.00 -0.91
C GLU A 78 11.91 -12.99 -0.40
N SER A 79 12.89 -12.79 -1.29
CA SER A 79 14.31 -12.73 -0.95
C SER A 79 14.68 -11.59 0.02
N LEU A 80 13.86 -10.55 0.13
CA LEU A 80 14.07 -9.45 1.08
C LEU A 80 13.74 -9.87 2.53
N ILE A 81 12.85 -10.85 2.71
CA ILE A 81 12.29 -11.20 4.02
C ILE A 81 13.36 -11.75 4.97
N PRO A 82 14.18 -12.76 4.61
CA PRO A 82 15.19 -13.28 5.53
C PRO A 82 16.21 -12.22 5.97
N VAL A 83 16.57 -11.31 5.05
CA VAL A 83 17.52 -10.23 5.34
C VAL A 83 16.89 -9.20 6.27
N PHE A 84 15.64 -8.79 6.02
CA PHE A 84 14.89 -7.93 6.93
C PHE A 84 14.82 -8.52 8.35
N ARG A 85 14.47 -9.80 8.48
CA ARG A 85 14.39 -10.48 9.79
C ARG A 85 15.76 -10.60 10.46
N SER A 86 16.83 -10.80 9.70
CA SER A 86 18.19 -10.82 10.26
C SER A 86 18.66 -9.44 10.71
N GLN A 87 18.25 -8.38 10.01
CA GLN A 87 18.68 -7.01 10.30
C GLN A 87 17.87 -6.38 11.46
N PHE A 88 16.60 -6.75 11.60
CA PHE A 88 15.68 -6.26 12.63
C PHE A 88 15.02 -7.43 13.38
N PRO A 89 15.80 -8.24 14.14
CA PRO A 89 15.30 -9.43 14.81
C PRO A 89 14.18 -9.14 15.82
N GLU A 90 14.21 -7.97 16.45
CA GLU A 90 13.18 -7.50 17.40
C GLU A 90 11.80 -7.30 16.76
N LEU A 91 11.74 -7.21 15.43
CA LEU A 91 10.50 -7.03 14.67
C LEU A 91 9.92 -8.35 14.14
N GLN A 92 10.59 -9.49 14.37
CA GLN A 92 10.22 -10.77 13.79
C GLN A 92 8.75 -11.15 14.04
N ASP A 93 8.29 -11.04 15.28
CA ASP A 93 6.93 -11.42 15.66
C ASP A 93 5.95 -10.22 15.64
N ARG A 94 6.44 -9.01 15.40
CA ARG A 94 5.64 -7.78 15.42
C ARG A 94 5.09 -7.38 14.05
N ILE A 95 5.80 -7.75 12.99
CA ILE A 95 5.48 -7.32 11.62
C ILE A 95 4.97 -8.53 10.83
N GLU A 96 3.75 -8.43 10.33
CA GLU A 96 3.19 -9.39 9.38
C GLU A 96 3.68 -9.05 7.96
N ILE A 97 4.06 -10.05 7.17
CA ILE A 97 4.48 -9.83 5.77
C ILE A 97 3.60 -10.70 4.88
N ALA A 98 2.74 -10.06 4.11
CA ALA A 98 1.89 -10.67 3.10
C ALA A 98 2.63 -10.69 1.77
N VAL A 99 2.99 -11.89 1.31
CA VAL A 99 3.65 -12.07 0.01
C VAL A 99 2.60 -12.13 -1.10
N VAL A 100 2.70 -11.22 -2.07
CA VAL A 100 1.73 -11.08 -3.16
C VAL A 100 2.47 -11.13 -4.49
N GLN A 101 2.12 -12.09 -5.35
CA GLN A 101 2.76 -12.27 -6.66
C GLN A 101 1.97 -11.60 -7.80
N ASN A 102 0.67 -11.41 -7.61
CA ASN A 102 -0.18 -10.65 -8.52
C ASN A 102 -1.22 -9.83 -7.74
N VAL A 103 -1.71 -8.74 -8.33
CA VAL A 103 -2.68 -7.82 -7.68
C VAL A 103 -3.98 -8.54 -7.31
N GLN A 104 -4.36 -9.58 -8.05
CA GLN A 104 -5.58 -10.35 -7.81
C GLN A 104 -5.51 -11.22 -6.55
N ASP A 105 -4.32 -11.59 -6.11
CA ASP A 105 -4.11 -12.36 -4.88
C ASP A 105 -4.52 -11.56 -3.64
N ILE A 106 -4.47 -10.22 -3.71
CA ILE A 106 -4.94 -9.32 -2.65
C ILE A 106 -6.39 -9.66 -2.31
N TYR A 107 -7.27 -9.70 -3.31
CA TYR A 107 -8.72 -9.88 -3.11
C TYR A 107 -9.10 -11.29 -2.63
N LYS A 108 -8.21 -12.28 -2.79
CA LYS A 108 -8.47 -13.67 -2.40
C LYS A 108 -8.03 -13.98 -0.97
N ALA A 109 -7.21 -13.12 -0.38
CA ALA A 109 -6.65 -13.33 0.93
C ALA A 109 -7.60 -12.80 2.02
N ASP A 110 -7.71 -13.53 3.14
CA ASP A 110 -8.36 -13.06 4.38
C ASP A 110 -7.82 -11.69 4.82
N PHE A 111 -6.56 -11.43 4.47
CA PHE A 111 -5.88 -10.15 4.58
C PHE A 111 -6.69 -8.95 4.05
N PHE A 112 -7.32 -9.06 2.87
CA PHE A 112 -8.08 -7.93 2.33
C PHE A 112 -9.35 -7.66 3.14
N GLN A 113 -10.03 -8.69 3.61
CA GLN A 113 -11.18 -8.53 4.51
C GLN A 113 -10.75 -7.90 5.84
N GLU A 114 -9.59 -8.28 6.36
CA GLU A 114 -9.02 -7.65 7.55
C GLU A 114 -8.84 -6.15 7.33
N ILE A 115 -8.16 -5.74 6.25
CA ILE A 115 -7.93 -4.33 5.90
C ILE A 115 -9.23 -3.53 5.90
N LEU A 116 -10.27 -4.07 5.25
CA LEU A 116 -11.57 -3.43 5.16
C LEU A 116 -12.23 -3.31 6.54
N SER A 117 -12.21 -4.38 7.33
CA SER A 117 -12.84 -4.44 8.65
C SER A 117 -12.15 -3.54 9.68
N SER A 118 -10.82 -3.50 9.70
CA SER A 118 -10.02 -2.67 10.61
C SER A 118 -9.83 -1.24 10.11
N ARG A 119 -10.31 -0.92 8.90
CA ARG A 119 -10.09 0.37 8.23
C ARG A 119 -8.61 0.75 8.26
N SER A 120 -7.77 -0.20 7.84
CA SER A 120 -6.32 -0.03 7.94
C SER A 120 -5.85 1.17 7.12
N TYR A 121 -4.82 1.85 7.62
CA TYR A 121 -4.23 2.96 6.90
C TYR A 121 -3.14 2.45 5.97
N VAL A 122 -3.40 2.55 4.67
CA VAL A 122 -2.51 2.04 3.63
C VAL A 122 -1.51 3.11 3.25
N LEU A 123 -0.24 2.79 3.34
CA LEU A 123 0.90 3.66 3.09
C LEU A 123 1.76 3.14 1.94
N SER A 124 2.39 4.08 1.24
CA SER A 124 3.44 3.78 0.26
C SER A 124 4.74 4.46 0.65
N PHE A 125 5.85 3.75 0.42
CA PHE A 125 7.20 4.28 0.48
C PHE A 125 7.87 3.98 -0.85
N ASN A 126 7.75 4.90 -1.80
CA ASN A 126 8.02 4.63 -3.22
C ASN A 126 9.51 4.37 -3.48
N GLU A 127 10.37 4.90 -2.62
CA GLU A 127 11.83 4.76 -2.63
C GLU A 127 12.26 3.28 -2.55
N CYS A 128 11.40 2.39 -2.03
CA CYS A 128 11.70 0.98 -1.88
C CYS A 128 11.14 0.07 -3.00
N TRP A 129 10.46 0.66 -3.99
CA TRP A 129 9.77 -0.08 -5.04
C TRP A 129 10.70 -0.55 -6.16
N GLY A 130 11.79 0.17 -6.41
CA GLY A 130 12.75 -0.13 -7.48
C GLY A 130 12.06 -0.30 -8.83
N GLN A 131 12.39 -1.40 -9.51
CA GLN A 131 11.86 -1.70 -10.85
C GLN A 131 10.39 -2.14 -10.85
N ASN A 132 9.81 -2.44 -9.68
CA ASN A 132 8.43 -2.90 -9.55
C ASN A 132 7.44 -1.76 -9.25
N THR A 133 7.79 -0.52 -9.59
CA THR A 133 6.97 0.68 -9.35
C THR A 133 5.54 0.53 -9.87
N GLN A 134 5.35 -0.03 -11.08
CA GLN A 134 4.01 -0.24 -11.63
C GLN A 134 3.20 -1.24 -10.78
N PHE A 135 3.78 -2.40 -10.48
CA PHE A 135 3.13 -3.42 -9.66
C PHE A 135 2.72 -2.86 -8.29
N PHE A 136 3.62 -2.21 -7.57
CA PHE A 136 3.29 -1.65 -6.25
C PHE A 136 2.28 -0.49 -6.33
N SER A 137 2.27 0.28 -7.42
CA SER A 137 1.22 1.28 -7.66
C SER A 137 -0.16 0.63 -7.82
N GLU A 138 -0.25 -0.50 -8.54
CA GLU A 138 -1.49 -1.25 -8.72
C GLU A 138 -1.95 -1.92 -7.41
N VAL A 139 -1.02 -2.46 -6.61
CA VAL A 139 -1.28 -2.97 -5.26
C VAL A 139 -1.83 -1.86 -4.36
N PHE A 140 -1.17 -0.71 -4.32
CA PHE A 140 -1.62 0.45 -3.53
C PHE A 140 -3.01 0.93 -3.98
N ALA A 141 -3.27 0.97 -5.29
CA ALA A 141 -4.57 1.30 -5.85
C ALA A 141 -5.67 0.33 -5.38
N ALA A 142 -5.38 -0.97 -5.43
CA ALA A 142 -6.31 -2.02 -5.00
C ALA A 142 -6.67 -1.90 -3.52
N LEU A 143 -5.66 -1.68 -2.67
CA LEU A 143 -5.83 -1.59 -1.22
C LEU A 143 -6.53 -0.30 -0.75
N THR A 144 -6.41 0.78 -1.53
CA THR A 144 -6.99 2.09 -1.18
C THR A 144 -8.38 2.34 -1.79
N GLY A 145 -8.97 1.37 -2.49
CA GLY A 145 -10.26 1.59 -3.15
C GLY A 145 -10.17 2.45 -4.40
N ARG A 146 -8.99 2.57 -5.01
CA ARG A 146 -8.72 3.43 -6.16
C ARG A 146 -8.49 2.66 -7.46
N SER A 147 -8.61 1.33 -7.45
CA SER A 147 -8.67 0.52 -8.67
C SER A 147 -10.11 0.33 -9.14
N VAL A 148 -10.30 0.08 -10.44
CA VAL A 148 -11.61 -0.25 -11.01
C VAL A 148 -12.20 -1.49 -10.33
N GLU A 149 -11.37 -2.49 -10.05
CA GLU A 149 -11.73 -3.75 -9.42
C GLU A 149 -12.19 -3.55 -7.98
N SER A 150 -11.47 -2.75 -7.18
CA SER A 150 -11.86 -2.47 -5.80
C SER A 150 -13.13 -1.62 -5.74
N VAL A 151 -13.28 -0.64 -6.64
CA VAL A 151 -14.52 0.13 -6.77
C VAL A 151 -15.69 -0.78 -7.14
N LYS A 152 -15.52 -1.69 -8.10
CA LYS A 152 -16.54 -2.68 -8.45
C LYS A 152 -16.92 -3.55 -7.25
N TYR A 153 -15.92 -4.08 -6.53
CA TYR A 153 -16.13 -4.87 -5.32
C TYR A 153 -16.99 -4.11 -4.30
N HIS A 154 -16.62 -2.87 -3.96
CA HIS A 154 -17.39 -2.06 -3.02
C HIS A 154 -18.78 -1.70 -3.54
N PHE A 155 -18.91 -1.40 -4.83
CA PHE A 155 -20.18 -1.00 -5.41
C PHE A 155 -21.16 -2.17 -5.50
N GLU A 156 -20.67 -3.38 -5.74
CA GLU A 156 -21.46 -4.62 -5.66
C GLU A 156 -22.05 -4.81 -4.25
N GLU A 157 -21.28 -4.58 -3.18
CA GLU A 157 -21.79 -4.61 -1.80
C GLU A 157 -22.92 -3.58 -1.56
N PHE A 158 -22.88 -2.43 -2.23
CA PHE A 158 -23.92 -1.41 -2.15
C PHE A 158 -25.11 -1.63 -3.09
N ASN A 159 -25.13 -2.74 -3.84
CA ASN A 159 -26.07 -3.03 -4.94
C ASN A 159 -26.04 -1.98 -6.06
N ILE A 160 -24.87 -1.40 -6.36
CA ILE A 160 -24.66 -0.43 -7.42
C ILE A 160 -24.10 -1.16 -8.65
N ASN A 161 -24.91 -1.27 -9.70
CA ASN A 161 -24.49 -1.88 -10.96
C ASN A 161 -23.74 -0.86 -11.82
N ILE A 162 -22.40 -0.99 -11.89
CA ILE A 162 -21.55 -0.18 -12.75
C ILE A 162 -21.57 -0.76 -14.17
N LYS A 163 -22.05 0.01 -15.14
CA LYS A 163 -21.68 -0.26 -16.54
C LYS A 163 -20.20 0.08 -16.69
N ALA A 164 -19.36 -0.94 -16.87
CA ALA A 164 -17.90 -0.86 -16.96
C ALA A 164 -17.36 0.12 -18.05
N LEU A 165 -18.23 0.70 -18.87
CA LEU A 165 -17.93 1.59 -20.00
C LEU A 165 -17.25 2.92 -19.65
N TYR A 166 -17.16 3.29 -18.36
CA TYR A 166 -16.71 4.62 -17.96
C TYR A 166 -15.39 4.65 -17.18
N LEU A 167 -14.80 3.50 -16.85
CA LEU A 167 -13.60 3.43 -16.02
C LEU A 167 -12.42 2.88 -16.82
N GLU A 168 -11.38 3.69 -16.96
CA GLU A 168 -10.11 3.26 -17.55
C GLU A 168 -9.41 2.28 -16.60
N GLN A 169 -9.03 1.12 -17.12
CA GLN A 169 -8.19 0.17 -16.40
C GLN A 169 -6.79 0.78 -16.19
N ASN A 170 -6.18 0.51 -15.03
CA ASN A 170 -4.81 0.92 -14.65
C ASN A 170 -4.61 2.42 -14.31
N LYS A 171 -5.67 3.18 -14.08
CA LYS A 171 -5.59 4.54 -13.53
C LYS A 171 -6.10 4.57 -12.09
N LEU A 172 -5.40 5.29 -11.21
CA LEU A 172 -5.90 5.59 -9.88
C LEU A 172 -7.17 6.43 -9.99
N LEU A 173 -8.29 5.86 -9.53
CA LEU A 173 -9.57 6.52 -9.49
C LEU A 173 -9.63 7.47 -8.29
N SER A 174 -10.14 8.66 -8.57
CA SER A 174 -10.53 9.65 -7.56
C SER A 174 -12.06 9.70 -7.44
N LEU A 175 -12.56 10.40 -6.43
CA LEU A 175 -13.99 10.70 -6.32
C LEU A 175 -14.53 11.41 -7.58
N LYS A 176 -13.71 12.23 -8.27
CA LYS A 176 -14.11 12.89 -9.52
C LYS A 176 -14.38 11.89 -10.65
N ASP A 177 -13.64 10.80 -10.71
CA ASP A 177 -13.82 9.73 -11.70
C ASP A 177 -15.06 8.88 -11.38
N LEU A 178 -15.44 8.78 -10.10
CA LEU A 178 -16.58 7.98 -9.64
C LEU A 178 -17.93 8.68 -9.78
N VAL A 179 -17.99 10.01 -9.65
CA VAL A 179 -19.26 10.77 -9.72
C VAL A 179 -20.03 10.51 -11.01
N PRO A 180 -19.44 10.59 -12.23
CA PRO A 180 -20.17 10.31 -13.47
C PRO A 180 -20.74 8.89 -13.53
N VAL A 181 -20.01 7.92 -12.98
CA VAL A 181 -20.42 6.51 -12.93
C VAL A 181 -21.62 6.33 -12.00
N VAL A 182 -21.56 6.96 -10.83
CA VAL A 182 -22.65 6.98 -9.85
C VAL A 182 -23.90 7.65 -10.42
N GLU A 183 -23.76 8.78 -11.11
CA GLU A 183 -24.87 9.48 -11.76
C GLU A 183 -25.58 8.61 -12.80
N ALA A 184 -24.80 7.90 -13.62
CA ALA A 184 -25.30 7.01 -14.66
C ALA A 184 -25.87 5.68 -14.13
N SER A 185 -25.63 5.35 -12.85
CA SER A 185 -26.09 4.10 -12.24
C SER A 185 -27.59 4.13 -11.86
N VAL A 186 -28.21 2.95 -11.83
CA VAL A 186 -29.57 2.77 -11.32
C VAL A 186 -29.51 2.67 -9.80
N MET A 187 -29.50 3.83 -9.13
CA MET A 187 -29.36 3.94 -7.68
C MET A 187 -30.37 4.97 -7.11
N PRO A 188 -30.86 4.79 -5.86
CA PRO A 188 -31.66 5.80 -5.18
C PRO A 188 -30.98 7.18 -5.10
N GLU A 189 -31.76 8.24 -5.34
CA GLU A 189 -31.26 9.62 -5.46
C GLU A 189 -30.56 10.14 -4.19
N ASN A 190 -31.03 9.70 -3.02
CA ASN A 190 -30.40 10.03 -1.73
C ASN A 190 -28.97 9.47 -1.61
N LYS A 191 -28.68 8.30 -2.18
CA LYS A 191 -27.32 7.76 -2.24
C LYS A 191 -26.47 8.54 -3.25
N LYS A 192 -27.03 8.96 -4.39
CA LYS A 192 -26.34 9.80 -5.39
C LYS A 192 -25.92 11.15 -4.79
N GLN A 193 -26.77 11.76 -3.97
CA GLN A 193 -26.46 13.02 -3.28
C GLN A 193 -25.21 12.94 -2.40
N ILE A 194 -24.95 11.81 -1.73
CA ILE A 194 -23.74 11.63 -0.93
C ILE A 194 -22.49 11.74 -1.81
N PHE A 195 -22.47 11.09 -2.97
CA PHE A 195 -21.34 11.18 -3.90
C PHE A 195 -21.18 12.56 -4.52
N ARG A 196 -22.28 13.29 -4.80
CA ARG A 196 -22.21 14.69 -5.24
C ARG A 196 -21.56 15.59 -4.18
N LEU A 197 -22.02 15.48 -2.93
CA LEU A 197 -21.45 16.23 -1.79
C LEU A 197 -19.97 15.90 -1.60
N LEU A 198 -19.60 14.61 -1.64
CA LEU A 198 -18.20 14.19 -1.57
C LEU A 198 -17.39 14.74 -2.75
N GLY A 199 -17.94 14.74 -3.97
CA GLY A 199 -17.29 15.31 -5.15
C GLY A 199 -17.05 16.81 -5.05
N GLU A 200 -17.94 17.56 -4.39
CA GLU A 200 -17.77 18.99 -4.13
C GLU A 200 -16.67 19.30 -3.11
N LEU A 201 -16.46 18.41 -2.13
CA LEU A 201 -15.41 18.54 -1.11
C LEU A 201 -13.99 18.30 -1.64
N VAL A 202 -13.85 17.69 -2.81
CA VAL A 202 -12.55 17.32 -3.41
C VAL A 202 -12.23 18.22 -4.62
N LYS A 203 -12.85 19.40 -4.71
CA LYS A 203 -12.64 20.36 -5.81
C LYS A 203 -11.21 20.86 -5.89
#